data_AF-A0A0F6CLX2-F1
#
_entry.id   AF-A0A0F6CLX2-F1
#
_cell.length_a   1.000
_cell.length_b   1.000
_cell.length_c   1.000
_cell.angle_alpha   90.00
_cell.angle_beta   90.00
_cell.angle_gamma   90.00
#
_symmetry.space_group_name_H-M   'P 1'
#
loop_
_entity.id
_entity.type
_entity.pdbx_description
1 polymer ?
#
loop_
_entity_poly.entity_id
_entity_poly.type
_entity_poly.pdbx_seq_one_letter_code
_entity_poly.pdbx_strand_id
1 'polypeptide(L)'
;MVGINADGQKELIALYVSNTESATEWMNILDNLKERGLSETCIIVSDGLKFLKEAIENVYPKAMHITCTVHMIRNAAKYVSHSMKSDFLRDLKKHIWSRQLRKCKTQLWIFKK
;
A
#
# COMPACT_ATOMS: atom_id res chain seq x y z
N MET A 1 10.93 -2.32 -1.51
CA MET A 1 9.70 -2.78 -0.83
C MET A 1 10.01 -3.13 0.61
N VAL A 2 9.21 -2.64 1.55
CA VAL A 2 9.34 -2.91 2.98
C VAL A 2 8.13 -3.71 3.44
N GLY A 3 8.37 -4.75 4.21
CA GLY A 3 7.35 -5.62 4.80
C GLY A 3 7.24 -5.45 6.31
N ILE A 4 6.15 -5.98 6.86
CA ILE A 4 6.00 -6.24 8.28
C ILE A 4 5.70 -7.73 8.42
N ASN A 5 6.51 -8.46 9.18
CA ASN A 5 6.31 -9.89 9.41
C ASN A 5 5.24 -10.17 10.49
N ALA A 6 4.96 -11.45 10.75
CA ALA A 6 3.95 -11.85 11.74
C ALA A 6 4.28 -11.38 13.17
N ASP A 7 5.56 -11.20 13.48
CA ASP A 7 6.06 -10.69 14.77
C ASP A 7 6.01 -9.15 14.86
N GLY A 8 5.51 -8.48 13.81
CA GLY A 8 5.39 -7.02 13.76
C GLY A 8 6.71 -6.29 13.44
N GLN A 9 7.75 -7.03 13.05
CA GLN A 9 9.06 -6.45 12.72
C GLN A 9 9.09 -5.97 11.28
N LYS A 10 9.73 -4.82 11.05
CA LYS A 10 9.90 -4.25 9.70
C LYS A 10 11.13 -4.84 9.03
N GLU A 11 10.96 -5.26 7.78
CA GLU A 11 12.02 -5.90 7.01
C GLU A 11 12.10 -5.33 5.59
N LEU A 12 13.31 -5.25 5.05
CA LEU A 12 13.52 -4.95 3.64
C LEU A 12 13.32 -6.24 2.83
N ILE A 13 12.20 -6.33 2.12
CA ILE A 13 11.86 -7.52 1.32
C ILE A 13 12.67 -7.55 0.02
N ALA A 14 12.75 -6.40 -0.65
CA ALA A 14 13.43 -6.30 -1.93
C ALA A 14 13.77 -4.85 -2.31
N LEU A 15 14.79 -4.71 -3.14
CA LEU A 15 15.17 -3.48 -3.82
C LEU A 15 15.28 -3.77 -5.31
N TYR A 16 14.54 -3.04 -6.13
CA TYR A 16 14.59 -3.14 -7.58
C TYR A 16 14.93 -1.76 -8.14
N VAL A 17 15.81 -1.74 -9.14
CA VAL A 17 16.13 -0.56 -9.93
C VAL A 17 15.65 -0.87 -11.33
N SER A 18 14.69 -0.09 -11.82
CA SER A 18 14.13 -0.26 -13.17
C SER A 18 14.09 1.08 -13.87
N ASN A 19 14.25 1.04 -15.20
CA ASN A 19 14.23 2.24 -16.05
C ASN A 19 12.81 2.58 -16.54
N THR A 20 11.83 1.71 -16.30
CA THR A 20 10.44 1.90 -16.73
C THR A 20 9.46 1.46 -15.65
N GLU A 21 8.43 2.28 -15.41
CA GLU A 21 7.29 1.89 -14.56
C GLU A 21 6.17 1.34 -15.46
N SER A 22 6.13 0.02 -15.64
CA SER A 22 5.10 -0.67 -16.44
C SER A 22 4.34 -1.71 -15.62
N ALA A 23 3.12 -2.07 -16.05
CA ALA A 23 2.35 -3.13 -15.43
C ALA A 23 3.11 -4.46 -15.44
N THR A 24 3.75 -4.77 -16.57
CA THR A 24 4.54 -5.99 -16.77
C THR A 24 5.71 -6.08 -15.79
N GLU A 25 6.41 -4.96 -15.57
CA GLU A 25 7.52 -4.91 -14.63
C GLU A 25 7.05 -5.18 -13.19
N TRP A 26 5.94 -4.58 -12.78
CA TRP A 26 5.38 -4.85 -11.46
C TRP A 26 4.92 -6.30 -11.29
N MET A 27 4.32 -6.90 -12.32
CA MET A 27 3.99 -8.33 -12.28
C MET A 27 5.24 -9.19 -12.10
N ASN A 28 6.29 -8.96 -12.89
CA ASN A 28 7.55 -9.70 -12.78
C ASN A 28 8.18 -9.58 -11.38
N ILE A 29 8.19 -8.36 -10.81
CA ILE A 29 8.68 -8.12 -9.46
C ILE A 29 7.86 -8.91 -8.43
N LEU A 30 6.53 -8.85 -8.52
CA LEU A 30 5.63 -9.51 -7.58
C LEU A 30 5.70 -11.04 -7.68
N ASP A 31 5.84 -11.59 -8.88
CA ASP A 31 6.04 -13.02 -9.12
C ASP A 31 7.38 -13.50 -8.57
N ASN A 32 8.45 -12.73 -8.78
CA ASN A 32 9.76 -13.07 -8.21
C ASN A 32 9.73 -13.12 -6.67
N LEU A 33 8.95 -12.25 -6.02
CA LEU A 33 8.74 -12.32 -4.58
C LEU A 33 8.01 -13.59 -4.16
N LYS A 34 7.03 -14.02 -4.96
CA LYS A 34 6.26 -15.24 -4.72
C LYS A 34 7.13 -16.49 -4.82
N GLU A 35 7.98 -16.55 -5.84
CA GLU A 35 8.97 -17.63 -6.02
C GLU A 35 9.99 -17.70 -4.88
N ARG A 36 10.33 -16.55 -4.29
CA ARG A 36 11.22 -16.45 -3.12
C ARG A 36 10.55 -16.85 -1.80
N GLY A 37 9.28 -17.25 -1.83
CA GLY A 37 8.55 -17.75 -0.66
C GLY A 37 7.57 -16.76 -0.03
N LEU A 38 7.42 -15.55 -0.59
CA LEU A 38 6.33 -14.63 -0.18
C LEU A 38 5.03 -15.06 -0.87
N SER A 39 4.54 -16.26 -0.57
CA SER A 39 3.43 -16.88 -1.30
C SER A 39 2.07 -16.24 -1.01
N GLU A 40 1.86 -15.80 0.23
CA GLU A 40 0.63 -15.15 0.68
C GLU A 40 0.93 -13.91 1.52
N THR A 41 0.15 -12.85 1.33
CA THR A 41 0.19 -11.63 2.14
C THR A 41 -1.23 -11.13 2.38
N CYS A 42 -1.49 -10.64 3.59
CA CYS A 42 -2.82 -10.16 3.97
C CYS A 42 -3.11 -8.78 3.36
N ILE A 43 -2.11 -7.90 3.33
CA ILE A 43 -2.28 -6.49 2.96
C ILE A 43 -1.10 -6.02 2.13
N ILE A 44 -1.37 -5.44 0.97
CA ILE A 44 -0.39 -4.73 0.15
C ILE A 44 -0.79 -3.26 0.09
N VAL A 45 0.15 -2.38 0.43
CA VAL A 45 -0.06 -0.94 0.43
C VAL A 45 0.80 -0.29 -0.66
N SER A 46 0.18 0.42 -1.61
CA SER A 46 0.90 1.16 -2.65
C SER A 46 0.42 2.60 -2.78
N ASP A 47 1.20 3.46 -3.45
CA ASP A 47 0.92 4.89 -3.64
C ASP A 47 -0.25 5.21 -4.58
N GLY A 48 -0.86 4.21 -5.21
CA GLY A 48 -2.07 4.35 -6.03
C GLY A 48 -1.83 4.31 -7.54
N LEU A 49 -0.66 3.86 -8.00
CA LEU A 49 -0.42 3.58 -9.41
C LEU A 49 -1.43 2.54 -9.95
N LYS A 50 -2.14 2.91 -11.03
CA LYS A 50 -3.21 2.08 -11.61
C LYS A 50 -2.70 0.70 -12.05
N PHE A 51 -1.56 0.67 -12.73
CA PHE A 51 -0.94 -0.56 -13.23
C PHE A 51 -0.48 -1.51 -12.13
N LEU A 52 -0.06 -0.97 -10.98
CA LEU A 52 0.35 -1.76 -9.84
C LEU A 52 -0.83 -2.45 -9.17
N LYS A 53 -2.01 -1.81 -9.14
CA LYS A 53 -3.22 -2.44 -8.62
C LYS A 53 -3.58 -3.71 -9.40
N GLU A 54 -3.61 -3.61 -10.73
CA GLU A 54 -3.93 -4.75 -11.60
C GLU A 54 -2.90 -5.88 -11.44
N ALA A 55 -1.60 -5.54 -11.36
CA ALA A 55 -0.55 -6.51 -11.08
C ALA A 55 -0.72 -7.23 -9.73
N ILE A 56 -1.08 -6.50 -8.68
CA ILE A 56 -1.31 -7.07 -7.34
C ILE A 56 -2.51 -8.02 -7.34
N GLU A 57 -3.63 -7.62 -7.96
CA GLU A 57 -4.84 -8.44 -8.03
C GLU A 57 -4.61 -9.75 -8.81
N ASN A 58 -3.70 -9.74 -9.79
CA ASN A 58 -3.30 -10.95 -10.53
C ASN A 58 -2.37 -11.88 -9.72
N VAL A 59 -1.31 -11.34 -9.11
CA VAL A 59 -0.29 -12.18 -8.43
C VAL A 59 -0.73 -12.62 -7.03
N TYR A 60 -1.41 -11.72 -6.31
CA TYR A 60 -1.88 -11.87 -4.93
C TYR A 60 -3.40 -11.62 -4.83
N PRO A 61 -4.24 -12.46 -5.44
CA PRO A 61 -5.70 -12.24 -5.50
C PRO A 61 -6.38 -12.23 -4.13
N LYS A 62 -5.77 -12.86 -3.13
CA LYS A 62 -6.28 -12.86 -1.75
C LYS A 62 -5.80 -11.65 -0.93
N ALA A 63 -4.79 -10.91 -1.39
CA ALA A 63 -4.27 -9.78 -0.63
C ALA A 63 -5.23 -8.60 -0.72
N MET A 64 -5.45 -7.92 0.40
CA MET A 64 -6.14 -6.63 0.36
C MET A 64 -5.19 -5.57 -0.20
N HIS A 65 -5.54 -5.00 -1.34
CA HIS A 65 -4.87 -3.80 -1.83
C HIS A 65 -5.42 -2.53 -1.18
N ILE A 66 -4.53 -1.73 -0.60
CA ILE A 66 -4.83 -0.44 0.01
C ILE A 66 -3.97 0.66 -0.61
N THR A 67 -4.58 1.80 -0.96
CA THR A 67 -3.81 3.01 -1.28
C THR A 67 -3.19 3.61 -0.02
N CYS A 68 -1.91 3.95 -0.11
CA CYS A 68 -1.11 4.51 0.97
C CYS A 68 -1.63 5.90 1.36
N THR A 69 -2.20 5.99 2.55
CA THR A 69 -2.71 7.24 3.11
C THR A 69 -1.61 8.28 3.30
N VAL A 70 -0.37 7.86 3.59
CA VAL A 70 0.78 8.76 3.71
C VAL A 70 1.07 9.44 2.37
N HIS A 71 1.11 8.70 1.27
CA HIS A 71 1.28 9.28 -0.06
C HIS A 71 0.10 10.17 -0.44
N MET A 72 -1.14 9.75 -0.15
CA MET A 72 -2.33 10.55 -0.39
C MET A 72 -2.29 11.91 0.36
N ILE A 73 -1.95 11.88 1.65
CA ILE A 73 -1.83 13.09 2.48
C ILE A 73 -0.72 14.00 1.95
N ARG A 74 0.46 13.44 1.61
CA ARG A 74 1.57 14.20 1.05
C ARG A 74 1.20 14.84 -0.29
N ASN A 75 0.52 14.09 -1.17
CA ASN A 75 0.07 14.59 -2.46
C ASN A 75 -0.94 15.74 -2.30
N ALA A 76 -1.92 15.60 -1.41
CA ALA A 76 -2.88 16.66 -1.13
C ALA A 76 -2.21 17.92 -0.55
N ALA A 77 -1.27 17.73 0.39
CA ALA A 77 -0.56 18.83 1.04
C ALA A 77 0.35 19.64 0.09
N LYS A 78 0.72 19.12 -1.09
CA LYS A 78 1.48 19.87 -2.10
C LYS A 78 0.71 21.09 -2.63
N TYR A 79 -0.62 21.02 -2.64
CA TYR A 79 -1.49 22.07 -3.19
C TYR A 79 -1.97 23.09 -2.14
N VAL A 80 -1.47 22.98 -0.90
CA VAL A 80 -1.87 23.86 0.21
C VAL A 80 -0.73 24.83 0.51
N SER A 81 -1.07 26.09 0.74
CA SER A 81 -0.11 27.13 1.15
C SER A 81 0.59 26.75 2.45
N HIS A 82 1.85 27.17 2.63
CA HIS A 82 2.64 26.76 3.78
C HIS A 82 1.99 27.18 5.12
N SER A 83 1.39 28.37 5.17
CA SER A 83 0.70 28.89 6.35
C SER A 83 -0.51 28.05 6.76
N MET A 84 -1.18 27.36 5.82
CA MET A 84 -2.38 26.56 6.08
C MET A 84 -2.10 25.06 6.20
N LYS A 85 -0.87 24.60 5.92
CA LYS A 85 -0.51 23.17 5.89
C LYS A 85 -0.76 22.48 7.23
N SER A 86 -0.46 23.11 8.36
CA SER A 86 -0.62 22.50 9.69
C SER A 86 -2.09 22.19 9.99
N ASP A 87 -2.97 23.17 9.80
CA ASP A 87 -4.41 23.03 10.03
C ASP A 87 -5.04 22.04 9.05
N PHE A 88 -4.69 22.14 7.76
CA PHE A 88 -5.13 21.21 6.74
C PHE A 88 -4.76 19.75 7.07
N LEU A 89 -3.49 19.51 7.47
CA LEU A 89 -3.04 18.17 7.84
C LEU A 89 -3.76 17.65 9.08
N ARG A 90 -4.02 18.50 10.07
CA ARG A 90 -4.75 18.12 11.28
C ARG A 90 -6.14 17.62 10.94
N ASP A 91 -6.87 18.34 10.10
CA ASP A 91 -8.25 17.98 9.75
C ASP A 91 -8.29 16.79 8.78
N LEU A 92 -7.41 16.76 7.78
CA LEU A 92 -7.32 15.65 6.84
C LEU A 92 -7.03 14.31 7.55
N LYS A 93 -6.16 14.31 8.57
CA LYS A 93 -5.86 13.11 9.37
C LYS A 93 -7.11 12.57 10.08
N LYS A 94 -7.94 13.45 10.67
CA LYS A 94 -9.19 13.03 11.36
C LYS A 94 -10.12 12.27 10.40
N HIS A 95 -10.29 12.78 9.19
CA HIS A 95 -11.18 12.16 8.20
C HIS A 95 -10.64 10.83 7.66
N ILE A 96 -9.36 10.78 7.29
CA ILE A 96 -8.76 9.59 6.67
C ILE A 96 -8.70 8.40 7.64
N TRP A 97 -8.30 8.62 8.90
CA TRP A 97 -8.21 7.54 9.90
C TRP A 97 -9.57 6.87 10.12
N SER A 98 -10.66 7.64 10.19
CA SER A 98 -12.00 7.12 10.45
C SER A 98 -12.55 6.23 9.32
N ARG A 99 -12.13 6.47 8.07
CA ARG A 99 -12.62 5.74 6.89
C ARG A 99 -11.82 4.48 6.63
N GLN A 100 -10.50 4.53 6.83
CA GLN A 100 -9.63 3.40 6.56
C GLN A 100 -9.69 2.32 7.65
N LEU A 101 -9.82 2.72 8.93
CA LEU A 101 -10.03 1.77 10.03
C LEU A 101 -11.28 0.92 9.82
N ARG A 102 -12.34 1.47 9.22
CA ARG A 102 -13.55 0.71 8.87
C ARG A 102 -13.25 -0.35 7.81
N LYS A 103 -12.58 0.01 6.71
CA LYS A 103 -12.20 -0.95 5.65
C LYS A 103 -11.30 -2.07 6.16
N CYS A 104 -10.25 -1.73 6.92
CA CYS A 104 -9.35 -2.74 7.48
C CYS A 104 -10.08 -3.65 8.46
N LYS A 105 -10.93 -3.10 9.35
CA LYS A 105 -11.71 -3.91 10.29
C LYS A 105 -12.68 -4.85 9.57
N THR A 106 -13.47 -4.39 8.61
CA THR A 106 -14.47 -5.26 7.96
C THR A 106 -13.86 -6.47 7.26
N GLN A 107 -12.69 -6.32 6.63
CA GLN A 107 -12.06 -7.41 5.87
C GLN A 107 -11.11 -8.28 6.71
N LEU A 108 -10.45 -7.76 7.76
CA LEU A 108 -9.67 -8.60 8.68
C LEU A 108 -10.52 -9.69 9.33
N TRP A 109 -11.83 -9.47 9.47
CA TRP A 109 -12.78 -10.49 9.92
C TRP A 109 -13.05 -11.60 8.90
N ILE A 110 -12.84 -11.35 7.60
CA ILE A 110 -13.02 -12.34 6.53
C ILE A 110 -11.88 -13.38 6.56
N PHE A 111 -10.67 -12.96 6.97
CA PHE A 111 -9.48 -13.83 7.08
C PHE A 111 -9.37 -14.58 8.42
N LYS A 112 -10.30 -14.37 9.36
CA LYS A 112 -10.35 -15.07 10.66
C LYS A 112 -11.33 -16.26 10.69
N LYS A 113 -11.82 -16.73 9.55
CA LYS A 113 -12.59 -17.97 9.39
C LYS A 113 -11.77 -18.98 8.61
#